data_AF-A0A7S2Y644-F1
#
_entry.id   AF-A0A7S2Y644-F1
#
_cell.length_a   1.000
_cell.length_b   1.000
_cell.length_c   1.000
_cell.angle_alpha   90.00
_cell.angle_beta   90.00
_cell.angle_gamma   90.00
#
_symmetry.space_group_name_H-M   'P 1'
#
loop_
_entity.id
_entity.type
_entity.pdbx_description
1 polymer ?
#
loop_
_entity_poly.entity_id
_entity_poly.type
_entity_poly.pdbx_seq_one_letter_code
_entity_poly.pdbx_strand_id
1 'polypeptide(L)'
;KNGDCNVPIKAKNALGKWVNTQRNLYHGHVKNQELCPYREAILEKLGFSWDPMEDIWHKHFEELSKFKNENGRFPKRGKDGALAVWLKTQRQTLRGKLNPQKKNRRELLDSIGVFD
;
A
#
# COMPACT_ATOMS: atom_id res chain seq x y z
N LYS A 1 -12.64 -14.54 -11.36
CA LYS A 1 -11.56 -13.84 -12.09
C LYS A 1 -10.94 -12.84 -11.12
N ASN A 2 -9.78 -13.16 -10.53
CA ASN A 2 -9.07 -12.25 -9.63
C ASN A 2 -8.01 -11.55 -10.50
N GLY A 3 -8.36 -10.38 -11.03
CA GLY A 3 -7.55 -9.61 -11.97
C GLY A 3 -6.38 -8.85 -11.34
N ASP A 4 -6.13 -9.08 -10.04
CA ASP A 4 -5.06 -8.41 -9.33
C ASP A 4 -3.96 -9.45 -9.09
N CYS A 5 -2.74 -9.20 -9.57
CA CYS A 5 -1.51 -9.98 -9.29
C CYS A 5 -1.07 -9.89 -7.82
N ASN A 6 -2.03 -9.77 -6.91
CA ASN A 6 -1.83 -9.49 -5.51
C ASN A 6 -1.98 -10.78 -4.70
N VAL A 7 -0.95 -11.63 -4.73
CA VAL A 7 -0.91 -12.83 -3.88
C VAL A 7 -0.80 -12.36 -2.41
N PRO A 8 -1.74 -12.74 -1.52
CA PRO A 8 -1.70 -12.32 -0.13
C PRO A 8 -0.39 -12.70 0.53
N ILE A 9 0.22 -11.77 1.28
CA ILE A 9 1.50 -11.99 2.00
C ILE A 9 1.43 -13.22 2.93
N LYS A 10 0.25 -13.53 3.47
CA LYS A 10 0.00 -14.68 4.36
C LYS A 10 -0.43 -15.95 3.63
N ALA A 11 -0.41 -15.99 2.30
CA ALA A 11 -0.72 -17.20 1.57
C ALA A 11 0.29 -18.30 1.95
N LYS A 12 -0.18 -19.30 2.68
CA LYS A 12 0.66 -20.40 3.21
C LYS A 12 1.01 -21.45 2.15
N ASN A 13 0.46 -21.31 0.93
CA ASN A 13 0.72 -22.20 -0.19
C ASN A 13 2.11 -21.96 -0.79
N ALA A 14 2.55 -22.89 -1.64
CA ALA A 14 3.87 -22.83 -2.28
C ALA A 14 4.08 -21.51 -3.05
N LEU A 15 3.04 -21.02 -3.72
CA LEU A 15 3.09 -19.75 -4.46
C LEU A 15 3.30 -18.55 -3.53
N GLY A 16 2.58 -18.45 -2.43
CA GLY A 16 2.74 -17.33 -1.48
C GLY A 16 4.13 -17.27 -0.87
N LYS A 17 4.71 -18.43 -0.54
CA LYS A 17 6.12 -18.53 -0.10
C LYS A 17 7.07 -18.02 -1.18
N TRP A 18 6.90 -18.49 -2.43
CA TRP A 18 7.73 -18.08 -3.56
C TRP A 18 7.66 -16.57 -3.82
N VAL A 19 6.46 -15.98 -3.81
CA VAL A 19 6.23 -14.54 -3.97
C VAL A 19 6.94 -13.75 -2.87
N ASN A 20 6.81 -14.17 -1.61
CA ASN A 20 7.50 -13.50 -0.51
C ASN A 20 9.03 -13.61 -0.62
N THR A 21 9.54 -14.75 -1.08
CA THR A 21 10.96 -14.88 -1.40
C THR A 21 11.40 -13.89 -2.47
N GLN A 22 10.62 -13.69 -3.55
CA GLN A 22 10.98 -12.74 -4.59
C GLN A 22 11.03 -11.31 -4.03
N ARG A 23 10.03 -10.90 -3.23
CA ARG A 23 10.01 -9.57 -2.58
C ARG A 23 11.17 -9.35 -1.62
N ASN A 24 11.53 -10.37 -0.83
CA ASN A 24 12.68 -10.27 0.07
C ASN A 24 14.01 -10.14 -0.67
N LEU A 25 14.16 -10.83 -1.81
CA LEU A 25 15.33 -10.70 -2.67
C LEU A 25 15.39 -9.33 -3.35
N TYR A 26 14.26 -8.83 -3.86
CA TYR A 26 14.15 -7.52 -4.48
C TYR A 26 14.54 -6.38 -3.52
N HIS A 27 14.03 -6.43 -2.28
CA HIS A 27 14.32 -5.42 -1.25
C HIS A 27 15.67 -5.61 -0.54
N GLY A 28 16.48 -6.60 -0.94
CA GLY A 28 17.78 -6.86 -0.31
C GLY A 28 17.68 -7.33 1.15
N HIS A 29 16.52 -7.86 1.58
CA HIS A 29 16.33 -8.39 2.93
C HIS A 29 17.04 -9.74 3.14
N VAL A 30 17.50 -10.39 2.06
CA VAL A 30 18.26 -11.64 2.12
C VAL A 30 19.74 -11.33 1.92
N LYS A 31 20.55 -11.61 2.95
CA LYS A 31 21.99 -11.34 2.90
C LYS A 31 22.68 -12.14 1.79
N ASN A 32 23.53 -11.48 1.01
CA ASN A 32 24.30 -12.07 -0.10
C ASN A 32 23.45 -12.73 -1.18
N GLN A 33 22.17 -12.36 -1.30
CA GLN A 33 21.31 -12.83 -2.36
C GLN A 33 20.48 -11.67 -2.89
N GLU A 34 20.41 -11.58 -4.21
CA GLU A 34 19.66 -10.53 -4.90
C GLU A 34 18.73 -11.19 -5.90
N LEU A 35 17.67 -10.46 -6.26
CA LEU A 35 16.80 -10.90 -7.32
C LEU A 35 17.57 -10.83 -8.65
N CYS A 36 17.50 -11.90 -9.45
CA CYS A 36 18.08 -11.88 -10.78
C CYS A 36 17.39 -10.81 -11.66
N PRO A 37 18.12 -9.91 -12.34
CA PRO A 37 17.54 -8.83 -13.14
C PRO A 37 16.57 -9.31 -14.23
N TYR A 38 16.85 -10.47 -14.83
CA TYR A 38 15.95 -11.08 -15.82
C TYR A 38 14.59 -11.46 -15.21
N ARG A 39 14.60 -11.96 -13.96
CA ARG A 39 13.36 -12.32 -13.26
C ARG A 39 12.58 -11.09 -12.84
N GLU A 40 13.27 -10.06 -12.37
CA GLU A 40 12.70 -8.75 -12.06
C GLU A 40 11.94 -8.19 -13.26
N ALA A 41 12.61 -8.08 -14.42
CA ALA A 41 12.00 -7.55 -15.64
C ALA A 41 10.75 -8.32 -16.10
N ILE A 42 10.75 -9.65 -15.97
CA ILE A 42 9.56 -10.46 -16.27
C ILE A 42 8.43 -10.15 -15.30
N LEU A 43 8.73 -10.09 -14.00
CA LEU A 43 7.73 -9.83 -12.97
C LEU A 43 7.14 -8.42 -13.11
N GLU A 44 7.95 -7.41 -13.39
CA GLU A 44 7.49 -6.06 -13.71
C GLU A 44 6.57 -6.03 -14.92
N LYS A 45 6.95 -6.72 -16.01
CA LYS A 45 6.11 -6.84 -17.22
C LYS A 45 4.75 -7.50 -16.94
N LEU A 46 4.68 -8.35 -15.91
CA LEU A 46 3.45 -9.00 -15.46
C LEU A 46 2.64 -8.15 -14.46
N GLY A 47 3.09 -6.93 -14.13
CA GLY A 47 2.46 -6.08 -13.13
C GLY A 47 2.61 -6.64 -11.71
N PHE A 48 3.72 -7.32 -11.42
CA PHE A 48 3.98 -7.84 -10.10
C PHE A 48 4.17 -6.72 -9.08
N SER A 49 3.40 -6.78 -8.00
CA SER A 49 3.50 -5.82 -6.90
C SER A 49 4.63 -6.22 -5.93
N TRP A 50 5.68 -5.40 -5.90
CA TRP A 50 6.78 -5.51 -4.93
C TRP A 50 6.37 -5.04 -3.53
N ASP A 51 5.50 -4.03 -3.46
CA ASP A 51 5.05 -3.39 -2.22
C ASP A 51 3.51 -3.38 -2.10
N PRO A 52 2.88 -4.55 -1.95
CA PRO A 52 1.42 -4.67 -1.97
C PRO A 52 0.71 -3.89 -0.86
N MET A 53 1.40 -3.64 0.27
CA MET A 53 0.86 -2.81 1.35
C MET A 53 0.87 -1.33 1.00
N GLU A 54 1.84 -0.88 0.21
CA GLU A 54 1.84 0.48 -0.34
C GLU A 54 0.77 0.61 -1.42
N ASP A 55 0.58 -0.39 -2.28
CA ASP A 55 -0.47 -0.36 -3.30
C ASP A 55 -1.87 -0.29 -2.67
N ILE A 56 -2.12 -1.10 -1.63
CA ILE A 56 -3.38 -1.04 -0.86
C ILE A 56 -3.55 0.34 -0.20
N TRP A 57 -2.47 0.92 0.31
CA TRP A 57 -2.52 2.25 0.89
C TRP A 57 -2.90 3.32 -0.15
N HIS A 58 -2.29 3.29 -1.33
CA HIS A 58 -2.59 4.22 -2.43
C HIS A 58 -4.03 4.06 -2.91
N LYS A 59 -4.54 2.82 -3.02
CA LYS A 59 -5.95 2.56 -3.37
C LYS A 59 -6.91 3.22 -2.37
N HIS A 60 -6.65 3.09 -1.07
CA HIS A 60 -7.49 3.76 -0.07
C HIS A 60 -7.33 5.28 -0.07
N PHE A 61 -6.14 5.80 -0.40
CA PHE A 61 -5.93 7.23 -0.61
C PHE A 61 -6.77 7.75 -1.79
N GLU A 62 -6.78 7.03 -2.92
CA GLU A 62 -7.60 7.37 -4.09
C GLU A 62 -9.10 7.34 -3.74
N GLU A 63 -9.56 6.30 -3.05
CA GLU A 63 -10.93 6.21 -2.54
C GLU A 63 -11.29 7.41 -1.64
N LEU A 64 -10.38 7.83 -0.76
CA LEU A 64 -10.56 8.98 0.11
C LEU A 64 -10.60 10.30 -0.66
N SER A 65 -9.68 10.49 -1.61
CA SER A 65 -9.62 11.68 -2.47
C SER A 65 -10.90 11.82 -3.29
N LYS A 66 -11.34 10.73 -3.92
CA LYS A 66 -12.61 10.67 -4.64
C LYS A 66 -13.79 11.02 -3.73
N PHE A 67 -13.86 10.41 -2.53
CA PHE A 67 -14.92 10.72 -1.56
C PHE A 67 -14.95 12.21 -1.20
N LYS A 68 -13.79 12.82 -0.94
CA LYS A 68 -13.68 14.24 -0.61
C LYS A 68 -14.15 15.13 -1.76
N ASN A 69 -13.77 14.81 -2.99
CA ASN A 69 -14.18 15.55 -4.19
C ASN A 69 -15.69 15.47 -4.42
N GLU A 70 -16.28 14.29 -4.30
CA GLU A 70 -17.72 14.08 -4.55
C GLU A 70 -18.62 14.63 -3.43
N ASN A 71 -18.16 14.61 -2.17
CA ASN A 71 -18.99 14.95 -1.02
C ASN A 71 -18.65 16.31 -0.39
N GLY A 72 -17.54 16.94 -0.79
CA GLY A 72 -17.00 18.16 -0.16
C GLY A 72 -16.50 17.97 1.27
N ARG A 73 -16.59 16.76 1.85
CA ARG A 73 -16.24 16.45 3.24
C ARG A 73 -15.45 15.14 3.33
N PHE A 74 -14.80 14.93 4.46
CA PHE A 74 -14.19 13.64 4.80
C PHE A 74 -15.21 12.63 5.36
N PRO A 75 -14.93 11.32 5.24
CA PRO A 75 -15.76 10.26 5.78
C PRO A 75 -15.79 10.30 7.32
N LYS A 76 -16.96 10.01 7.90
CA LYS A 76 -17.26 10.02 9.33
C LYS A 76 -17.60 8.62 9.81
N ARG A 77 -17.10 8.27 11.00
CA ARG A 77 -17.36 6.96 11.63
C ARG A 77 -18.87 6.79 11.86
N GLY A 78 -19.37 5.57 11.66
CA GLY A 78 -20.79 5.25 11.79
C GLY A 78 -21.63 5.58 10.55
N LYS A 79 -21.14 6.44 9.66
CA LYS A 79 -21.82 6.78 8.40
C LYS A 79 -21.13 6.19 7.17
N ASP A 80 -19.81 6.35 7.08
CA ASP A 80 -19.05 6.06 5.86
C ASP A 80 -18.13 4.82 5.99
N GLY A 81 -18.46 3.93 6.94
CA GLY A 81 -17.88 2.58 7.05
C GLY A 81 -16.36 2.51 7.16
N ALA A 82 -15.76 1.60 6.37
CA ALA A 82 -14.34 1.25 6.44
C ALA A 82 -13.40 2.41 6.11
N LEU A 83 -13.78 3.30 5.18
CA LEU A 83 -12.95 4.44 4.78
C LEU A 83 -12.78 5.45 5.93
N ALA A 84 -13.81 5.66 6.74
CA ALA A 84 -13.73 6.47 7.95
C ALA A 84 -12.80 5.85 9.01
N VAL A 85 -12.82 4.52 9.14
CA VAL A 85 -11.91 3.78 10.05
C VAL A 85 -10.47 3.89 9.56
N TRP A 86 -10.25 3.72 8.25
CA TRP A 86 -8.93 3.86 7.64
C TRP A 86 -8.37 5.28 7.83
N LEU A 87 -9.15 6.33 7.56
CA LEU A 87 -8.74 7.72 7.77
C LEU A 87 -8.35 7.99 9.23
N LYS A 88 -9.11 7.47 10.20
CA LYS A 88 -8.76 7.57 11.62
C LYS A 88 -7.39 6.94 11.90
N THR A 89 -7.14 5.75 11.36
CA THR A 89 -5.85 5.06 11.50
C THR A 89 -4.71 5.88 10.90
N GLN A 90 -4.90 6.48 9.72
CA GLN A 90 -3.88 7.36 9.11
C GLN A 90 -3.57 8.56 10.01
N ARG A 91 -4.60 9.22 10.54
CA ARG A 91 -4.44 10.35 11.46
C ARG A 91 -3.70 10.01 12.75
N GLN A 92 -3.74 8.76 13.20
CA GLN A 92 -3.02 8.30 14.38
C GLN A 92 -1.58 7.87 14.05
N THR A 93 -1.42 7.10 12.97
CA THR A 93 -0.13 6.49 12.58
C THR A 93 0.86 7.48 11.98
N LEU A 94 0.37 8.61 11.47
CA LEU A 94 1.16 9.70 10.88
C LEU A 94 1.35 10.88 11.85
N ARG A 95 1.38 10.59 13.15
CA ARG A 95 1.78 11.53 14.21
C ARG A 95 3.20 11.23 14.68
N GLY A 96 3.93 12.27 15.08
CA GLY A 96 5.27 12.13 15.65
C GLY A 96 6.34 11.80 14.60
N LYS A 97 7.35 11.01 14.99
CA LYS A 97 8.51 10.70 14.13
C LYS A 97 8.12 9.74 13.00
N LEU A 98 8.23 10.22 11.76
CA LEU A 98 7.89 9.47 10.54
C LEU A 98 9.15 8.96 9.84
N ASN A 99 9.11 7.71 9.37
CA ASN A 99 10.08 7.21 8.41
C ASN A 99 9.78 7.79 7.00
N PRO A 100 10.70 7.67 6.02
CA PRO A 100 10.49 8.26 4.69
C PRO A 100 9.15 7.88 4.06
N GLN A 101 8.78 6.59 4.10
CA GLN A 101 7.51 6.13 3.55
C GLN A 101 6.29 6.81 4.19
N LYS A 102 6.29 6.94 5.53
CA LYS A 102 5.21 7.62 6.25
C LYS A 102 5.20 9.13 5.98
N LYS A 103 6.35 9.76 5.69
CA LYS A 103 6.38 11.17 5.27
C LYS A 103 5.67 11.36 3.95
N ASN A 104 5.96 10.53 2.95
CA ASN A 104 5.27 10.58 1.65
C ASN A 104 3.76 10.39 1.82
N ARG A 105 3.34 9.40 2.63
CA ARG A 105 1.92 9.18 2.96
C ARG A 105 1.27 10.39 3.63
N ARG A 106 2.01 11.08 4.50
CA ARG A 106 1.55 12.28 5.18
C ARG A 106 1.36 13.43 4.20
N GLU A 107 2.34 13.69 3.35
CA GLU A 107 2.29 14.73 2.31
C GLU A 107 1.11 14.51 1.35
N LEU A 108 0.85 13.27 0.92
CA LEU A 108 -0.31 12.96 0.10
C LEU A 108 -1.63 13.28 0.80
N LEU A 109 -1.78 12.93 2.08
CA LEU A 109 -2.99 13.22 2.84
C LEU A 109 -3.14 14.72 3.16
N ASP A 110 -2.03 15.43 3.39
CA ASP A 110 -1.99 16.88 3.52
C ASP A 110 -2.47 17.55 2.23
N SER A 111 -2.09 17.02 1.05
CA SER A 111 -2.49 17.59 -0.26
C SER A 111 -4.00 17.63 -0.51
N ILE A 112 -4.78 16.82 0.20
CA ILE A 112 -6.25 16.82 0.13
C ILE A 112 -6.90 17.47 1.38
N GLY A 113 -6.09 18.03 2.28
CA GLY A 113 -6.51 18.78 3.47
C GLY A 113 -6.89 17.93 4.68
N VAL A 114 -6.32 16.73 4.86
CA VAL A 114 -6.68 15.83 5.99
C VAL A 114 -6.24 16.37 7.34
N PHE A 115 -5.18 17.17 7.38
CA PHE A 115 -4.52 17.65 8.59
C PHE A 115 -4.42 19.18 8.70
N ASP A 116 -5.12 19.91 7.83
CA ASP A 116 -5.35 21.35 7.97
C ASP A 116 -6.21 21.67 9.20
#